data_AF-A0A0C5G9F5-F1
#
_entry.id   AF-A0A0C5G9F5-F1
#
_cell.length_a   1.000
_cell.length_b   1.000
_cell.length_c   1.000
_cell.angle_alpha   90.00
_cell.angle_beta   90.00
_cell.angle_gamma   90.00
#
_symmetry.space_group_name_H-M   'P 1'
#
loop_
_entity.id
_entity.type
_entity.pdbx_description
1 polymer ?
#
loop_
_entity_poly.entity_id
_entity_poly.type
_entity_poly.pdbx_seq_one_letter_code
_entity_poly.pdbx_strand_id
1 'polypeptide(L)'
;MADAAALYALIGAVGGAVVGAGGAVLGPLLLHRRQAAERREALLRQEERERAQQRREEDLLHRQQQFELRVAELDRQAAAERERAAELRERQSAATERSLRMRSTTRTWHLLLLDTFCELRRGWPVDHEAFSEAWHAARDAVNEAFDEALHDGLWFAHARSARFLIRRGSIRRAVARNDHGVDVTTLGEALSSATYTLAECVEAGCPWPENLVARAQAELRHLDVARESLGAHIVGRLAALGVEVERRDPEGGARGG
;
A
#
# COMPACT_ATOMS: atom_id res chain seq x y z
N MET A 1 -115.52 50.25 -23.02
CA MET A 1 -114.14 49.96 -23.48
C MET A 1 -113.14 49.90 -22.30
N ALA A 2 -113.54 49.38 -21.13
CA ALA A 2 -112.68 49.33 -19.94
C ALA A 2 -112.11 47.93 -19.62
N ASP A 3 -112.53 46.88 -20.33
CA ASP A 3 -112.20 45.48 -19.96
C ASP A 3 -110.81 45.01 -20.42
N ALA A 4 -110.18 45.66 -21.39
CA ALA A 4 -108.87 45.23 -21.89
C ALA A 4 -107.72 45.55 -20.90
N ALA A 5 -107.76 46.72 -20.26
CA ALA A 5 -106.69 47.17 -19.36
C ALA A 5 -106.60 46.36 -18.06
N ALA A 6 -107.74 45.93 -17.51
CA ALA A 6 -107.79 45.08 -16.32
C ALA A 6 -107.25 43.67 -16.61
N LEU A 7 -107.49 43.14 -17.81
CA LEU A 7 -106.99 41.83 -18.23
C LEU A 7 -105.46 41.83 -18.39
N TYR A 8 -104.88 42.89 -18.97
CA TYR A 8 -103.41 43.02 -19.09
C TYR A 8 -102.72 43.21 -17.73
N ALA A 9 -103.35 43.93 -16.79
CA ALA A 9 -102.83 44.08 -15.42
C ALA A 9 -102.85 42.75 -14.65
N LEU A 10 -103.91 41.95 -14.82
CA LEU A 10 -104.00 40.62 -14.20
C LEU A 10 -102.97 39.64 -14.79
N ILE A 11 -102.79 39.64 -16.11
CA ILE A 11 -101.78 38.81 -16.80
C ILE A 11 -100.36 39.24 -16.39
N GLY A 12 -100.11 40.54 -16.24
CA GLY A 12 -98.83 41.06 -15.75
C GLY A 12 -98.53 40.69 -14.29
N ALA A 13 -99.54 40.76 -13.41
CA ALA A 13 -99.41 40.39 -12.00
C ALA A 13 -99.22 38.88 -11.81
N VAL A 14 -99.97 38.06 -12.54
CA VAL A 14 -99.84 36.59 -12.50
C VAL A 14 -98.53 36.14 -13.15
N GLY A 15 -98.15 36.76 -14.28
CA GLY A 15 -96.85 36.51 -14.93
C GLY A 15 -95.67 36.87 -14.04
N GLY A 16 -95.72 38.02 -13.36
CA GLY A 16 -94.71 38.45 -12.40
C GLY A 16 -94.61 37.55 -11.17
N ALA A 17 -95.76 37.09 -10.63
CA ALA A 17 -95.79 36.18 -9.49
C ALA A 17 -95.23 34.79 -9.81
N VAL A 18 -95.50 34.25 -11.02
CA VAL A 18 -94.96 32.95 -11.45
C VAL A 18 -93.46 33.03 -11.72
N VAL A 19 -92.97 34.10 -12.35
CA VAL A 19 -91.53 34.31 -12.57
C VAL A 19 -90.79 34.57 -11.25
N GLY A 20 -91.39 35.33 -10.32
CA GLY A 20 -90.84 35.58 -8.99
C GLY A 20 -90.78 34.32 -8.11
N ALA A 21 -91.85 33.52 -8.09
CA ALA A 21 -91.88 32.26 -7.35
C ALA A 21 -90.95 31.21 -7.97
N GLY A 22 -90.85 31.14 -9.31
CA GLY A 22 -89.89 30.30 -10.01
C GLY A 22 -88.45 30.68 -9.69
N GLY A 23 -88.12 31.98 -9.65
CA GLY A 23 -86.81 32.48 -9.27
C GLY A 23 -86.43 32.22 -7.80
N ALA A 24 -87.41 32.31 -6.89
CA ALA A 24 -87.19 32.04 -5.46
C ALA A 24 -86.90 30.56 -5.15
N VAL A 25 -87.43 29.63 -5.96
CA VAL A 25 -87.19 28.18 -5.80
C VAL A 25 -85.97 27.70 -6.61
N LEU A 26 -85.80 28.19 -7.85
CA LEU A 26 -84.68 27.77 -8.72
C LEU A 26 -83.35 28.47 -8.42
N GLY A 27 -83.38 29.72 -7.92
CA GLY A 27 -82.18 30.49 -7.59
C GLY A 27 -81.27 29.81 -6.56
N PRO A 28 -81.79 29.38 -5.39
CA PRO A 28 -81.00 28.67 -4.39
C PRO A 28 -80.46 27.33 -4.89
N LEU A 29 -81.24 26.58 -5.67
CA LEU A 29 -80.83 25.29 -6.24
C LEU A 29 -79.68 25.41 -7.23
N LEU A 30 -79.69 26.45 -8.07
CA LEU A 30 -78.61 26.72 -9.02
C LEU A 30 -77.34 27.22 -8.32
N LEU A 31 -77.46 28.05 -7.28
CA LEU A 31 -76.35 28.49 -6.44
C LEU A 31 -75.69 27.32 -5.68
N HIS A 32 -76.48 26.41 -5.10
CA HIS A 32 -75.96 25.22 -4.43
C HIS A 32 -75.22 24.28 -5.39
N ARG A 33 -75.71 24.12 -6.62
CA ARG A 33 -75.00 23.32 -7.64
C ARG A 33 -73.66 23.94 -8.04
N ARG A 34 -73.59 25.26 -8.18
CA ARG A 34 -72.35 25.98 -8.52
C ARG A 34 -71.33 25.91 -7.38
N GLN A 35 -71.76 26.16 -6.15
CA GLN A 35 -70.91 26.01 -4.96
C GLN A 35 -70.45 24.56 -4.75
N ALA A 36 -71.28 23.56 -5.03
CA ALA A 36 -70.88 22.16 -4.94
C ALA A 36 -69.84 21.78 -6.00
N ALA A 37 -69.96 22.31 -7.23
CA ALA A 37 -68.96 22.12 -8.28
C ALA A 37 -67.62 22.79 -7.92
N GLU A 38 -67.65 24.04 -7.45
CA GLU A 38 -66.45 24.77 -7.02
C GLU A 38 -65.73 24.09 -5.85
N ARG A 39 -66.47 23.55 -4.87
CA ARG A 39 -65.88 22.78 -3.76
C ARG A 39 -65.22 21.49 -4.24
N ARG A 40 -65.81 20.79 -5.20
CA ARG A 40 -65.21 19.59 -5.79
C ARG A 40 -63.92 19.92 -6.55
N GLU A 41 -63.91 21.01 -7.31
CA GLU A 41 -62.69 21.46 -7.99
C GLU A 41 -61.60 21.87 -6.99
N ALA A 42 -61.96 22.55 -5.90
CA ALA A 42 -61.00 22.93 -4.85
C ALA A 42 -60.38 21.69 -4.17
N LEU A 43 -61.19 20.68 -3.87
CA LEU A 43 -60.72 19.41 -3.28
C LEU A 43 -59.80 18.66 -4.24
N LEU A 44 -60.14 18.56 -5.52
CA LEU A 44 -59.29 17.91 -6.53
C LEU A 44 -57.94 18.62 -6.66
N ARG A 45 -57.92 19.96 -6.70
CA ARG A 45 -56.66 20.72 -6.72
C ARG A 45 -55.84 20.54 -5.45
N GLN A 46 -56.49 20.32 -4.31
CA GLN A 46 -55.80 20.03 -3.06
C GLN A 46 -55.17 18.63 -3.09
N GLU A 47 -55.91 17.60 -3.51
CA GLU A 47 -55.38 16.24 -3.68
C GLU A 47 -54.22 16.18 -4.67
N GLU A 48 -54.30 16.91 -5.78
CA GLU A 48 -53.20 17.01 -6.75
C GLU A 48 -51.94 17.63 -6.15
N ARG A 49 -52.10 18.66 -5.30
CA ARG A 49 -50.98 19.30 -4.59
C ARG A 49 -50.35 18.36 -3.58
N GLU A 50 -51.17 17.64 -2.80
CA GLU A 50 -50.68 16.67 -1.82
C GLU A 50 -49.93 15.53 -2.50
N ARG A 51 -50.47 14.98 -3.61
CA ARG A 51 -49.75 13.97 -4.41
C ARG A 51 -48.46 14.52 -5.01
N ALA A 52 -48.47 15.76 -5.49
CA ALA A 52 -47.25 16.39 -6.01
C ALA A 52 -46.22 16.64 -4.91
N GLN A 53 -46.64 16.95 -3.69
CA GLN A 53 -45.75 17.08 -2.52
C GLN A 53 -45.17 15.73 -2.11
N GLN A 54 -46.00 14.69 -2.00
CA GLN A 54 -45.55 13.32 -1.69
C GLN A 54 -44.50 12.83 -2.67
N ARG A 55 -44.72 13.02 -3.98
CA ARG A 55 -43.73 12.66 -5.01
C ARG A 55 -42.40 13.39 -4.83
N ARG A 56 -42.42 14.66 -4.45
CA ARG A 56 -41.20 15.43 -4.19
C ARG A 56 -40.47 14.92 -2.96
N GLU A 57 -41.19 14.56 -1.90
CA GLU A 57 -40.59 13.99 -0.69
C GLU A 57 -39.97 12.62 -0.97
N GLU A 58 -40.68 11.74 -1.68
CA GLU A 58 -40.16 10.44 -2.13
C GLU A 58 -38.92 10.61 -3.01
N ASP A 59 -38.93 11.54 -3.97
CA ASP A 59 -37.79 11.84 -4.82
C ASP A 59 -36.57 12.33 -4.02
N LEU A 60 -36.79 13.15 -2.99
CA LEU A 60 -35.72 13.65 -2.11
C LEU A 60 -35.13 12.52 -1.26
N LEU A 61 -35.98 11.69 -0.65
CA LEU A 61 -35.55 10.52 0.11
C LEU A 61 -34.76 9.55 -0.76
N HIS A 62 -35.24 9.31 -1.98
CA HIS A 62 -34.54 8.44 -2.93
C HIS A 62 -33.14 9.00 -3.29
N ARG A 63 -33.04 10.31 -3.56
CA ARG A 63 -31.75 10.96 -3.81
C ARG A 63 -30.82 10.90 -2.60
N GLN A 64 -31.35 11.09 -1.40
CA GLN A 64 -30.58 10.99 -0.17
C GLN A 64 -30.03 9.57 0.02
N GLN A 65 -30.86 8.54 -0.16
CA GLN A 65 -30.42 7.15 -0.09
C GLN A 65 -29.35 6.83 -1.14
N GLN A 66 -29.51 7.31 -2.38
CA GLN A 66 -28.49 7.15 -3.41
C GLN A 66 -27.17 7.84 -3.05
N PHE A 67 -27.24 9.02 -2.44
CA PHE A 67 -26.05 9.73 -1.97
C PHE A 67 -25.35 8.96 -0.84
N GLU A 68 -26.09 8.49 0.15
CA GLU A 68 -25.57 7.67 1.26
C GLU A 68 -24.90 6.39 0.75
N LEU A 69 -25.50 5.70 -0.22
CA LEU A 69 -24.90 4.51 -0.83
C LEU A 69 -23.58 4.82 -1.55
N ARG A 70 -23.51 5.95 -2.28
CA ARG A 70 -22.28 6.39 -2.95
C ARG A 70 -21.18 6.75 -1.96
N VAL A 71 -21.51 7.46 -0.89
CA VAL A 71 -20.55 7.78 0.18
C VAL A 71 -20.01 6.49 0.81
N ALA A 72 -20.89 5.54 1.14
CA ALA A 72 -20.50 4.26 1.72
C ALA A 72 -19.61 3.41 0.79
N GLU A 73 -19.81 3.51 -0.54
CA GLU A 73 -18.95 2.84 -1.52
C GLU A 73 -17.58 3.50 -1.62
N LEU A 74 -17.52 4.84 -1.65
CA LEU A 74 -16.25 5.59 -1.64
C LEU A 74 -15.44 5.31 -0.35
N ASP A 75 -16.10 5.22 0.80
CA ASP A 75 -15.45 4.88 2.07
C ASP A 75 -14.85 3.48 2.04
N ARG A 76 -15.55 2.50 1.44
CA ARG A 76 -15.02 1.14 1.25
C ARG A 76 -13.81 1.12 0.32
N GLN A 77 -13.85 1.88 -0.77
CA GLN A 77 -12.72 2.00 -1.70
C GLN A 77 -11.52 2.64 -1.00
N ALA A 78 -11.72 3.76 -0.30
CA ALA A 78 -10.68 4.44 0.46
C ALA A 78 -10.11 3.58 1.61
N ALA A 79 -10.91 2.72 2.23
CA ALA A 79 -10.45 1.76 3.21
C ALA A 79 -9.56 0.67 2.57
N ALA A 80 -10.00 0.10 1.44
CA ALA A 80 -9.24 -0.91 0.71
C ALA A 80 -7.91 -0.36 0.16
N GLU A 81 -7.89 0.90 -0.30
CA GLU A 81 -6.66 1.57 -0.73
C GLU A 81 -5.68 1.79 0.43
N ARG A 82 -6.18 2.20 1.60
CA ARG A 82 -5.36 2.34 2.81
C ARG A 82 -4.76 1.02 3.27
N GLU A 83 -5.54 -0.06 3.23
CA GLU A 83 -5.06 -1.41 3.57
C GLU A 83 -3.96 -1.86 2.61
N ARG A 84 -4.16 -1.74 1.29
CA ARG A 84 -3.13 -2.04 0.29
C ARG A 84 -1.87 -1.20 0.48
N ALA A 85 -2.01 0.09 0.77
CA ALA A 85 -0.88 0.97 1.03
C ALA A 85 -0.12 0.57 2.30
N ALA A 86 -0.82 0.12 3.34
CA ALA A 86 -0.21 -0.39 4.56
C ALA A 86 0.56 -1.69 4.31
N GLU A 87 -0.04 -2.66 3.61
CA GLU A 87 0.64 -3.92 3.24
C GLU A 87 1.90 -3.68 2.40
N LEU A 88 1.86 -2.73 1.46
CA LEU A 88 3.03 -2.38 0.65
C LEU A 88 4.16 -1.77 1.51
N ARG A 89 3.82 -0.87 2.45
CA ARG A 89 4.80 -0.29 3.37
C ARG A 89 5.40 -1.32 4.30
N GLU A 90 4.59 -2.25 4.81
CA GLU A 90 5.07 -3.33 5.67
C GLU A 90 6.05 -4.24 4.91
N ARG A 91 5.71 -4.63 3.68
CA ARG A 91 6.61 -5.40 2.79
C ARG A 91 7.92 -4.64 2.51
N GLN A 92 7.84 -3.34 2.22
CA GLN A 92 9.02 -2.50 2.00
C GLN A 92 9.90 -2.39 3.25
N SER A 93 9.30 -2.19 4.43
CA SER A 93 10.01 -2.13 5.71
C SER A 93 10.74 -3.43 6.00
N ALA A 94 10.05 -4.56 5.86
CA ALA A 94 10.60 -5.88 6.12
C ALA A 94 11.77 -6.21 5.15
N ALA A 95 11.64 -5.86 3.87
CA ALA A 95 12.71 -6.03 2.89
C ALA A 95 13.93 -5.14 3.19
N THR A 96 13.69 -3.92 3.70
CA THR A 96 14.74 -2.99 4.13
C THR A 96 15.50 -3.53 5.33
N GLU A 97 14.78 -4.01 6.34
CA GLU A 97 15.37 -4.59 7.55
C GLU A 97 16.26 -5.80 7.23
N ARG A 98 15.77 -6.74 6.40
CA ARG A 98 16.57 -7.90 5.98
C ARG A 98 17.81 -7.51 5.20
N SER A 99 17.70 -6.53 4.31
CA SER A 99 18.86 -6.01 3.57
C SER A 99 19.90 -5.36 4.48
N LEU A 100 19.46 -4.63 5.51
CA LEU A 100 20.35 -4.08 6.53
C LEU A 100 21.00 -5.18 7.38
N ARG A 101 20.24 -6.23 7.75
CA ARG A 101 20.76 -7.39 8.47
C ARG A 101 21.86 -8.07 7.68
N MET A 102 21.65 -8.38 6.39
CA MET A 102 22.67 -8.93 5.49
C MET A 102 23.95 -8.09 5.44
N ARG A 103 23.82 -6.76 5.29
CA ARG A 103 24.97 -5.85 5.26
C ARG A 103 25.72 -5.83 6.60
N SER A 104 24.98 -5.87 7.71
CA SER A 104 25.56 -5.84 9.05
C SER A 104 26.30 -7.15 9.37
N THR A 105 25.71 -8.31 9.10
CA THR A 105 26.32 -9.61 9.40
C THR A 105 27.56 -9.87 8.54
N THR A 106 27.50 -9.53 7.25
CA THR A 106 28.69 -9.60 6.36
C THR A 106 29.79 -8.62 6.77
N ARG A 107 29.44 -7.45 7.31
CA ARG A 107 30.41 -6.52 7.91
C ARG A 107 31.06 -7.11 9.16
N THR A 108 30.29 -7.69 10.06
CA THR A 108 30.80 -8.30 11.29
C THR A 108 31.81 -9.40 10.97
N TRP A 109 31.52 -10.27 10.02
CA TRP A 109 32.46 -11.30 9.59
C TRP A 109 33.74 -10.68 9.00
N HIS A 110 33.64 -9.67 8.13
CA HIS A 110 34.83 -9.00 7.60
C HIS A 110 35.69 -8.36 8.70
N LEU A 111 35.06 -7.68 9.68
CA LEU A 111 35.79 -7.08 10.79
C LEU A 111 36.50 -8.13 11.65
N LEU A 112 35.84 -9.26 11.95
CA LEU A 112 36.47 -10.39 12.65
C LEU A 112 37.77 -10.83 11.94
N LEU A 113 37.73 -11.00 10.62
CA LEU A 113 38.90 -11.42 9.84
C LEU A 113 39.99 -10.35 9.82
N LEU A 114 39.61 -9.08 9.70
CA LEU A 114 40.54 -7.95 9.66
C LEU A 114 41.22 -7.74 11.02
N ASP A 115 40.48 -7.86 12.11
CA ASP A 115 40.99 -7.73 13.47
C ASP A 115 41.95 -8.88 13.78
N THR A 116 41.55 -10.12 13.46
CA THR A 116 42.41 -11.31 13.57
C THR A 116 43.72 -11.13 12.80
N PHE A 117 43.64 -10.63 11.55
CA PHE A 117 44.83 -10.33 10.75
C PHE A 117 45.73 -9.30 11.42
N CYS A 118 45.15 -8.21 11.96
CA CYS A 118 45.88 -7.14 12.62
C CYS A 118 46.56 -7.60 13.92
N GLU A 119 45.90 -8.42 14.73
CA GLU A 119 46.45 -8.97 15.96
C GLU A 119 47.67 -9.85 15.67
N LEU A 120 47.50 -10.79 14.74
CA LEU A 120 48.59 -11.68 14.37
C LEU A 120 49.76 -10.92 13.72
N ARG A 121 49.48 -9.87 12.91
CA ARG A 121 50.53 -8.97 12.38
C ARG A 121 51.31 -8.23 13.45
N ARG A 122 50.70 -7.97 14.63
CA ARG A 122 51.36 -7.37 15.80
C ARG A 122 52.12 -8.40 16.64
N GLY A 123 52.09 -9.67 16.24
CA GLY A 123 52.67 -10.79 16.99
C GLY A 123 51.85 -11.17 18.22
N TRP A 124 50.58 -10.76 18.30
CA TRP A 124 49.71 -11.19 19.38
C TRP A 124 49.18 -12.59 19.08
N PRO A 125 49.24 -13.52 20.06
CA PRO A 125 48.70 -14.85 19.86
C PRO A 125 47.17 -14.76 19.74
N VAL A 126 46.62 -15.42 18.73
CA VAL A 126 45.18 -15.63 18.59
C VAL A 126 44.88 -17.05 19.02
N ASP A 127 43.91 -17.21 19.93
CA ASP A 127 43.41 -18.51 20.32
C ASP A 127 42.62 -19.13 19.16
N HIS A 128 43.08 -20.29 18.70
CA HIS A 128 42.48 -21.00 17.58
C HIS A 128 41.05 -21.44 17.87
N GLU A 129 40.74 -21.88 19.09
CA GLU A 129 39.39 -22.31 19.45
C GLU A 129 38.42 -21.12 19.47
N ALA A 130 38.82 -20.03 20.12
CA ALA A 130 38.03 -18.80 20.15
C ALA A 130 37.79 -18.21 18.75
N PHE A 131 38.81 -18.21 17.88
CA PHE A 131 38.67 -17.79 16.49
C PHE A 131 37.69 -18.69 15.72
N SER A 132 37.80 -20.02 15.87
CA SER A 132 36.92 -20.98 15.21
C SER A 132 35.46 -20.80 15.63
N GLU A 133 35.19 -20.63 16.92
CA GLU A 133 33.85 -20.35 17.45
C GLU A 133 33.28 -19.03 16.90
N ALA A 134 34.07 -17.95 16.95
CA ALA A 134 33.65 -16.64 16.46
C ALA A 134 33.35 -16.68 14.95
N TRP A 135 34.17 -17.40 14.17
CA TRP A 135 33.93 -17.60 12.75
C TRP A 135 32.64 -18.40 12.50
N HIS A 136 32.43 -19.52 13.19
CA HIS A 136 31.21 -20.31 13.04
C HIS A 136 29.95 -19.49 13.36
N ALA A 137 29.98 -18.70 14.44
CA ALA A 137 28.90 -17.80 14.79
C ALA A 137 28.64 -16.74 13.69
N ALA A 138 29.70 -16.12 13.16
CA ALA A 138 29.58 -15.13 12.09
C ALA A 138 29.03 -15.74 10.79
N ARG A 139 29.46 -16.97 10.46
CA ARG A 139 28.96 -17.72 9.29
C ARG A 139 27.48 -18.05 9.43
N ASP A 140 27.08 -18.55 10.59
CA ASP A 140 25.70 -18.95 10.83
C ASP A 140 24.76 -17.73 10.83
N ALA A 141 25.19 -16.60 11.40
CA ALA A 141 24.45 -15.34 11.33
C ALA A 141 24.30 -14.79 9.89
N VAL A 142 25.33 -14.96 9.05
CA VAL A 142 25.24 -14.63 7.63
C VAL A 142 24.26 -15.56 6.92
N ASN A 143 24.36 -16.87 7.12
CA ASN A 143 23.45 -17.83 6.51
C ASN A 143 21.99 -17.55 6.89
N GLU A 144 21.70 -17.32 8.17
CA GLU A 144 20.37 -16.97 8.64
C GLU A 144 19.84 -15.69 7.98
N ALA A 145 20.64 -14.63 7.91
CA ALA A 145 20.25 -13.37 7.28
C ALA A 145 19.96 -13.53 5.77
N PHE A 146 20.71 -14.40 5.08
CA PHE A 146 20.46 -14.69 3.67
C PHE A 146 19.28 -15.63 3.46
N ASP A 147 19.06 -16.60 4.35
CA ASP A 147 17.90 -17.50 4.29
C ASP A 147 16.59 -16.73 4.49
N GLU A 148 16.55 -15.77 5.41
CA GLU A 148 15.41 -14.86 5.56
C GLU A 148 15.18 -14.02 4.30
N ALA A 149 16.25 -13.61 3.63
CA ALA A 149 16.19 -12.79 2.43
C ALA A 149 15.71 -13.57 1.19
N LEU A 150 15.83 -14.92 1.18
CA LEU A 150 15.29 -15.77 0.11
C LEU A 150 13.80 -15.56 -0.11
N HIS A 151 13.04 -15.28 0.94
CA HIS A 151 11.60 -15.03 0.87
C HIS A 151 11.26 -13.77 0.06
N ASP A 152 12.20 -12.84 -0.09
CA ASP A 152 12.02 -11.65 -0.92
C ASP A 152 12.55 -11.83 -2.35
N GLY A 153 13.08 -13.00 -2.70
CA GLY A 153 13.77 -13.20 -3.96
C GLY A 153 15.20 -12.64 -3.98
N LEU A 154 15.80 -12.33 -2.83
CA LEU A 154 17.26 -12.20 -2.71
C LEU A 154 17.85 -13.59 -2.61
N TRP A 155 18.69 -13.98 -3.57
CA TRP A 155 19.22 -15.34 -3.61
C TRP A 155 20.72 -15.38 -3.32
N PHE A 156 21.15 -16.32 -2.48
CA PHE A 156 22.55 -16.49 -2.08
C PHE A 156 23.10 -17.86 -2.51
N ALA A 157 24.19 -17.83 -3.29
CA ALA A 157 25.00 -19.00 -3.61
C ALA A 157 26.27 -18.98 -2.74
N HIS A 158 26.22 -19.52 -1.53
CA HIS A 158 27.42 -19.55 -0.66
C HIS A 158 28.38 -20.70 -0.97
N ALA A 159 27.91 -21.75 -1.64
CA ALA A 159 28.71 -22.97 -1.78
C ALA A 159 29.27 -23.14 -3.19
N ARG A 160 30.49 -23.68 -3.28
CA ARG A 160 31.04 -24.25 -4.54
C ARG A 160 30.07 -25.25 -5.21
N SER A 161 29.21 -25.89 -4.42
CA SER A 161 28.11 -26.76 -4.90
C SER A 161 26.94 -25.99 -5.53
N ALA A 162 26.78 -24.69 -5.27
CA ALA A 162 25.78 -23.86 -5.92
C ALA A 162 26.06 -23.71 -7.42
N ARG A 163 27.31 -23.82 -7.89
CA ARG A 163 27.63 -23.95 -9.33
C ARG A 163 26.89 -25.12 -9.99
N PHE A 164 26.66 -26.22 -9.27
CA PHE A 164 25.85 -27.34 -9.77
C PHE A 164 24.35 -27.01 -9.81
N LEU A 165 23.84 -26.22 -8.87
CA LEU A 165 22.45 -25.74 -8.87
C LEU A 165 22.19 -24.68 -9.95
N ILE A 166 23.16 -23.79 -10.20
CA ILE A 166 23.15 -22.79 -11.31
C ILE A 166 23.02 -23.50 -12.65
N ARG A 167 23.73 -24.63 -12.83
CA ARG A 167 23.70 -25.43 -14.07
C ARG A 167 22.34 -26.09 -14.35
N ARG A 168 21.48 -26.28 -13.34
CA ARG A 168 20.15 -26.92 -13.48
C ARG A 168 19.01 -25.97 -13.87
N GLY A 169 19.29 -24.68 -14.09
CA GLY A 169 18.29 -23.72 -14.56
C GLY A 169 17.16 -23.41 -13.55
N SER A 170 17.30 -23.82 -12.28
CA SER A 170 16.39 -23.42 -11.19
C SER A 170 16.60 -21.95 -10.82
N ILE A 171 17.85 -21.49 -10.84
CA ILE A 171 18.21 -20.10 -10.51
C ILE A 171 17.75 -19.14 -11.59
N ARG A 172 17.94 -19.45 -12.88
CA ARG A 172 17.34 -18.65 -13.97
C ARG A 172 15.81 -18.56 -13.85
N ARG A 173 15.14 -19.62 -13.37
CA ARG A 173 13.68 -19.60 -13.14
C ARG A 173 13.27 -18.81 -11.90
N ALA A 174 14.06 -18.83 -10.82
CA ALA A 174 13.81 -18.02 -9.62
C ALA A 174 14.07 -16.53 -9.91
N VAL A 175 15.16 -16.22 -10.60
CA VAL A 175 15.49 -14.86 -11.08
C VAL A 175 14.43 -14.37 -12.08
N ALA A 176 13.99 -15.20 -13.03
CA ALA A 176 12.95 -14.83 -14.00
C ALA A 176 11.54 -14.70 -13.37
N ARG A 177 11.28 -15.30 -12.20
CA ARG A 177 10.00 -15.14 -11.49
C ARG A 177 9.94 -13.88 -10.64
N ASN A 178 11.09 -13.43 -10.12
CA ASN A 178 11.16 -12.30 -9.20
C ASN A 178 11.76 -11.03 -9.85
N ASP A 179 12.04 -11.07 -11.16
CA ASP A 179 12.69 -10.06 -12.02
C ASP A 179 14.06 -9.52 -11.55
N HIS A 180 14.46 -9.75 -10.30
CA HIS A 180 15.60 -9.10 -9.67
C HIS A 180 16.31 -10.03 -8.65
N GLY A 181 17.16 -10.93 -9.14
CA GLY A 181 18.10 -11.67 -8.29
C GLY A 181 19.43 -10.95 -8.18
N VAL A 182 19.96 -10.79 -6.96
CA VAL A 182 21.33 -10.31 -6.76
C VAL A 182 22.25 -11.53 -6.74
N ASP A 183 23.20 -11.62 -7.66
CA ASP A 183 24.23 -12.65 -7.61
C ASP A 183 25.34 -12.21 -6.64
N VAL A 184 25.42 -12.94 -5.54
CA VAL A 184 26.31 -12.71 -4.40
C VAL A 184 27.30 -13.86 -4.25
N THR A 185 27.42 -14.71 -5.27
CA THR A 185 28.39 -15.82 -5.30
C THR A 185 29.81 -15.34 -5.06
N THR A 186 30.18 -14.20 -5.66
CA THR A 186 31.51 -13.58 -5.46
C THR A 186 31.76 -13.24 -4.00
N LEU A 187 30.76 -12.78 -3.26
CA LEU A 187 30.90 -12.50 -1.83
C LEU A 187 31.07 -13.78 -1.02
N GLY A 188 30.30 -14.83 -1.31
CA GLY A 188 30.43 -16.12 -0.64
C GLY A 188 31.81 -16.76 -0.88
N GLU A 189 32.30 -16.71 -2.12
CA GLU A 189 33.65 -17.16 -2.49
C GLU A 189 34.72 -16.34 -1.74
N ALA A 190 34.60 -15.00 -1.71
CA ALA A 190 35.55 -14.13 -1.03
C ALA A 190 35.57 -14.31 0.50
N LEU A 191 34.42 -14.43 1.15
CA LEU A 191 34.31 -14.72 2.60
C LEU A 191 34.98 -16.03 2.95
N SER A 192 34.70 -17.08 2.17
CA SER A 192 35.27 -18.41 2.40
C SER A 192 36.79 -18.40 2.20
N SER A 193 37.27 -17.81 1.10
CA SER A 193 38.69 -17.76 0.75
C SER A 193 39.52 -16.97 1.78
N ALA A 194 39.02 -15.80 2.19
CA ALA A 194 39.63 -15.01 3.24
C ALA A 194 39.66 -15.78 4.57
N THR A 195 38.56 -16.46 4.93
CA THR A 195 38.51 -17.21 6.19
C THR A 195 39.50 -18.37 6.23
N TYR A 196 39.56 -19.19 5.17
CA TYR A 196 40.52 -20.29 5.12
C TYR A 196 41.97 -19.80 5.18
N THR A 197 42.27 -18.70 4.48
CA THR A 197 43.61 -18.09 4.52
C THR A 197 43.94 -17.59 5.93
N LEU A 198 42.97 -17.02 6.65
CA LEU A 198 43.17 -16.57 8.02
C LEU A 198 43.29 -17.71 9.03
N ALA A 199 42.57 -18.82 8.81
CA ALA A 199 42.75 -20.04 9.59
C ALA A 199 44.16 -20.62 9.40
N GLU A 200 44.66 -20.70 8.16
CA GLU A 200 46.06 -21.10 7.87
C GLU A 200 47.06 -20.19 8.59
N CYS A 201 46.80 -18.88 8.64
CA CYS A 201 47.61 -17.91 9.38
C CYS A 201 47.60 -18.15 10.90
N VAL A 202 46.44 -18.46 11.50
CA VAL A 202 46.32 -18.74 12.94
C VAL A 202 47.06 -20.04 13.28
N GLU A 203 46.88 -21.09 12.48
CA GLU A 203 47.55 -22.39 12.67
C GLU A 203 49.08 -22.32 12.54
N ALA A 204 49.58 -21.53 11.59
CA ALA A 204 51.02 -21.38 11.37
C ALA A 204 51.74 -20.70 12.54
N GLY A 205 51.04 -19.86 13.31
CA GLY A 205 51.64 -19.04 14.36
C GLY A 205 52.61 -17.96 13.82
N CYS A 206 53.03 -17.06 14.69
CA CYS A 206 53.99 -16.00 14.35
C CYS A 206 55.44 -16.48 14.56
N PRO A 207 56.41 -16.15 13.68
CA PRO A 207 56.30 -15.28 12.50
C PRO A 207 55.80 -15.98 11.25
N TRP A 208 55.04 -15.24 10.43
CA TRP A 208 54.51 -15.74 9.16
C TRP A 208 55.51 -15.62 8.00
N PRO A 209 55.50 -16.59 7.07
CA PRO A 209 56.21 -16.42 5.81
C PRO A 209 55.54 -15.35 4.94
N GLU A 210 56.34 -14.54 4.23
CA GLU A 210 55.87 -13.34 3.50
C GLU A 210 54.76 -13.64 2.47
N ASN A 211 54.80 -14.82 1.85
CA ASN A 211 53.80 -15.28 0.91
C ASN A 211 52.41 -15.42 1.55
N LEU A 212 52.34 -15.90 2.80
CA LEU A 212 51.09 -16.08 3.53
C LEU A 212 50.49 -14.73 3.90
N VAL A 213 51.32 -13.77 4.32
CA VAL A 213 50.90 -12.38 4.59
C VAL A 213 50.35 -11.71 3.34
N ALA A 214 51.06 -11.84 2.20
CA ALA A 214 50.62 -11.26 0.93
C ALA A 214 49.28 -11.85 0.47
N ARG A 215 49.10 -13.17 0.63
CA ARG A 215 47.85 -13.87 0.31
C ARG A 215 46.70 -13.38 1.20
N ALA A 216 46.88 -13.34 2.52
CA ALA A 216 45.85 -12.86 3.45
C ALA A 216 45.40 -11.43 3.12
N GLN A 217 46.33 -10.53 2.81
CA GLN A 217 45.99 -9.16 2.40
C GLN A 217 45.22 -9.11 1.07
N ALA A 218 45.58 -9.96 0.11
CA ALA A 218 44.89 -10.02 -1.17
C ALA A 218 43.44 -10.50 -1.01
N GLU A 219 43.22 -11.55 -0.21
CA GLU A 219 41.88 -12.08 0.06
C GLU A 219 41.01 -11.09 0.85
N LEU A 220 41.56 -10.40 1.85
CA LEU A 220 40.84 -9.35 2.58
C LEU A 220 40.44 -8.18 1.67
N ARG A 221 41.32 -7.75 0.76
CA ARG A 221 40.97 -6.73 -0.25
C ARG A 221 39.87 -7.21 -1.20
N HIS A 222 39.96 -8.47 -1.65
CA HIS A 222 38.93 -9.04 -2.51
C HIS A 222 37.57 -9.12 -1.82
N LEU A 223 37.56 -9.51 -0.55
CA LEU A 223 36.36 -9.51 0.30
C LEU A 223 35.76 -8.12 0.46
N ASP A 224 36.59 -7.09 0.68
CA ASP A 224 36.09 -5.73 0.81
C ASP A 224 35.39 -5.24 -0.46
N VAL A 225 36.01 -5.44 -1.63
CA VAL A 225 35.40 -5.14 -2.94
C VAL A 225 34.09 -5.90 -3.14
N ALA A 226 34.04 -7.19 -2.78
CA ALA A 226 32.82 -7.99 -2.89
C ALA A 226 31.70 -7.47 -1.98
N ARG A 227 32.04 -6.97 -0.78
CA ARG A 227 31.07 -6.35 0.15
C ARG A 227 30.57 -5.00 -0.34
N GLU A 228 31.43 -4.18 -0.92
CA GLU A 228 31.02 -2.92 -1.55
C GLU A 228 30.05 -3.17 -2.71
N SER A 229 30.33 -4.19 -3.54
CA SER A 229 29.44 -4.64 -4.60
C SER A 229 28.07 -5.06 -4.07
N LEU A 230 28.02 -5.88 -3.00
CA LEU A 230 26.75 -6.21 -2.32
C LEU A 230 26.02 -4.94 -1.85
N GLY A 231 26.74 -3.99 -1.25
CA GLY A 231 26.17 -2.71 -0.82
C GLY A 231 25.51 -1.96 -1.98
N ALA A 232 26.20 -1.85 -3.12
CA ALA A 232 25.66 -1.20 -4.32
C ALA A 232 24.40 -1.92 -4.84
N HIS A 233 24.38 -3.24 -4.85
CA HIS A 233 23.22 -4.02 -5.25
C HIS A 233 22.02 -3.85 -4.31
N ILE A 234 22.26 -3.85 -2.99
CA ILE A 234 21.21 -3.60 -1.99
C ILE A 234 20.61 -2.21 -2.21
N VAL A 235 21.43 -1.18 -2.40
CA VAL A 235 20.96 0.18 -2.66
C VAL A 235 20.13 0.25 -3.93
N GLY A 236 20.59 -0.37 -5.02
CA GLY A 236 19.83 -0.44 -6.27
C GLY A 236 18.47 -1.13 -6.11
N ARG A 237 18.41 -2.18 -5.29
CA ARG A 237 17.17 -2.90 -4.99
C ARG A 237 16.20 -2.08 -4.15
N LEU A 238 16.68 -1.43 -3.08
CA LEU A 238 15.84 -0.57 -2.24
C LEU A 238 15.25 0.58 -3.07
N ALA A 239 16.04 1.17 -3.97
CA ALA A 239 15.56 2.18 -4.90
C ALA A 239 14.47 1.62 -5.86
N ALA A 240 14.63 0.40 -6.38
CA ALA A 240 13.62 -0.24 -7.23
C ALA A 240 12.30 -0.53 -6.48
N LEU A 241 12.35 -0.70 -5.16
CA LEU A 241 11.18 -0.84 -4.30
C LEU A 241 10.55 0.52 -3.92
N GLY A 242 11.07 1.64 -4.43
CA GLY A 242 10.61 2.99 -4.07
C GLY A 242 11.04 3.44 -2.68
N VAL A 243 12.01 2.75 -2.06
CA VAL A 243 12.60 3.17 -0.78
C VAL A 243 13.67 4.21 -1.09
N GLU A 244 13.47 5.43 -0.63
CA GLU A 244 14.49 6.47 -0.68
C GLU A 244 15.65 6.05 0.24
N VAL A 245 16.77 5.69 -0.37
CA VAL A 245 18.01 5.45 0.36
C VAL A 245 18.74 6.79 0.42
N GLU A 246 18.77 7.41 1.61
CA GLU A 246 19.65 8.55 1.85
C GLU A 246 21.08 8.15 1.48
N ARG A 247 21.59 8.72 0.39
CA ARG A 247 23.02 8.63 0.07
C ARG A 247 23.73 9.42 1.14
N ARG A 248 24.31 8.71 2.11
CA ARG A 248 25.21 9.32 3.08
C ARG A 248 26.39 9.87 2.28
N ASP A 249 26.43 11.19 2.10
CA ASP A 249 27.53 11.83 1.40
C ASP A 249 28.84 11.45 2.08
N PRO A 250 29.79 10.82 1.37
CA PRO A 250 31.05 10.36 1.95
C PRO A 250 31.90 11.53 2.47
N GLU A 251 31.60 12.77 2.08
CA GLU A 251 32.39 13.96 2.39
C GLU A 251 31.97 14.70 3.67
N GLY A 252 30.80 14.38 4.27
CA GLY A 252 30.27 15.10 5.43
C GLY A 252 30.96 14.80 6.78
N GLY A 253 31.82 13.79 6.85
CA GLY A 253 32.43 13.31 8.10
C GLY A 253 33.81 13.91 8.44
N ALA A 254 34.44 14.65 7.55
CA ALA A 254 35.85 15.06 7.70
C ALA A 254 36.07 16.51 8.16
N ARG A 255 35.04 17.26 8.57
CA ARG A 255 35.16 18.68 8.97
C ARG A 255 34.76 19.00 10.42
N GLY A 256 34.81 18.02 11.32
CA GLY A 256 34.58 18.22 12.75
C GLY A 256 35.74 17.71 13.60
N GLY A 257 36.87 18.41 13.57
CA GLY A 257 38.08 18.13 14.36
C GLY A 257 39.12 19.21 14.17
#